data_AF-A0A355F1Z2-F1
#
_entry.id   AF-A0A355F1Z2-F1
#
_cell.length_a   1.000
_cell.length_b   1.000
_cell.length_c   1.000
_cell.angle_alpha   90.00
_cell.angle_beta   90.00
_cell.angle_gamma   90.00
#
_symmetry.space_group_name_H-M   'P 1'
#
loop_
_entity.id
_entity.type
_entity.pdbx_description
1 polymer ?
#
loop_
_entity_poly.entity_id
_entity_poly.type
_entity_poly.pdbx_seq_one_letter_code
_entity_poly.pdbx_strand_id
1 'polypeptide(L)'
;IPTIGIGAGPACDGQVLVYHDLLGLEERIAPRFVRRYAELGLLSRQGIEAFAADVRTGRFPAAGESYGAPKPVEEVGKLYG
;
A
#
# COMPACT_ATOMS: atom_id res chain seq x y z
N ILE A 1 0.21 14.18 32.00
CA ILE A 1 -0.52 13.78 30.77
C ILE A 1 0.56 13.53 29.71
N PRO A 2 0.62 12.35 29.06
CA PRO A 2 1.60 12.09 27.99
C PRO A 2 1.39 12.99 26.76
N THR A 3 2.47 13.32 26.06
CA THR A 3 2.50 14.19 24.87
C THR A 3 2.92 13.40 23.63
N ILE A 4 2.21 13.60 22.51
CA ILE A 4 2.52 12.98 21.22
C ILE A 4 2.88 14.08 20.21
N GLY A 5 4.11 14.04 19.70
CA GLY A 5 4.65 15.06 18.80
C GLY A 5 4.59 14.67 17.32
N ILE A 6 4.34 15.66 16.46
CA ILE A 6 4.64 15.62 15.02
C ILE A 6 5.39 16.90 14.67
N GLY A 7 6.67 16.79 14.35
CA GLY A 7 7.52 17.97 14.14
C GLY A 7 7.78 18.83 15.38
N ALA A 8 7.45 18.34 16.58
CA ALA A 8 7.68 19.02 17.86
C ALA A 8 9.07 18.75 18.49
N GLY A 9 9.94 18.04 17.76
CA GLY A 9 11.23 17.60 18.26
C GLY A 9 11.14 16.34 19.14
N PRO A 10 12.28 15.88 19.69
CA PRO A 10 12.36 14.61 20.41
C PRO A 10 11.85 14.68 21.86
N ALA A 11 11.49 15.86 22.37
CA ALA A 11 11.10 16.07 23.77
C ALA A 11 9.61 15.76 24.07
N CYS A 12 8.97 14.93 23.25
CA CYS A 12 7.63 14.40 23.50
C CYS A 12 7.72 12.93 23.96
N ASP A 13 6.74 12.47 24.74
CA ASP A 13 6.69 11.10 25.26
C ASP A 13 6.48 10.05 24.15
N GLY A 14 5.93 10.47 23.01
CA GLY A 14 5.79 9.68 21.80
C GLY A 14 5.80 10.54 20.54
N GLN A 15 5.83 9.88 19.38
CA GLN A 15 5.88 10.54 18.07
C GLN A 15 4.80 9.96 17.16
N VAL A 16 4.27 10.81 16.27
CA VAL A 16 3.32 10.42 15.24
C VAL A 16 3.74 11.01 13.89
N LEU A 17 3.53 10.24 12.83
CA LEU A 17 3.68 10.67 11.44
C LEU A 17 2.47 10.18 10.65
N VAL A 18 2.11 10.90 9.58
CA VAL A 18 1.08 10.44 8.65
C VAL A 18 1.62 9.23 7.88
N TYR A 19 0.85 8.15 7.86
CA TYR A 19 1.21 6.89 7.20
C TYR A 19 1.70 7.07 5.74
N HIS A 20 0.99 7.89 4.97
CA HIS A 20 1.32 8.19 3.57
C HIS A 20 2.67 8.89 3.41
N ASP A 21 3.00 9.81 4.32
CA ASP A 21 4.28 10.54 4.29
C ASP A 21 5.42 9.65 4.78
N LEU A 22 5.18 8.82 5.80
CA LEU A 22 6.15 7.88 6.35
C LEU A 22 6.58 6.82 5.32
N LEU A 23 5.64 6.32 4.51
CA LEU A 23 5.88 5.28 3.52
C LEU A 23 6.08 5.78 2.08
N GLY A 24 6.07 7.10 1.87
CA GLY A 24 6.28 7.68 0.54
C GLY A 24 5.25 7.21 -0.48
N LEU A 25 3.95 7.21 -0.11
CA LEU A 25 2.86 6.80 -1.01
C LEU A 25 2.57 7.84 -2.10
N GLU A 26 2.86 9.11 -1.84
CA GLU A 26 2.64 10.21 -2.77
C GLU A 26 3.96 10.85 -3.20
N GLU A 27 4.06 11.25 -4.47
CA GLU A 27 5.21 11.98 -5.03
C GLU A 27 5.18 13.48 -4.66
N ARG A 28 4.77 13.81 -3.44
CA ARG A 28 4.76 15.19 -2.93
C ARG A 28 6.02 15.50 -2.14
N ILE A 29 6.43 16.77 -2.14
CA ILE A 29 7.50 17.23 -1.25
C ILE A 29 7.02 17.02 0.19
N ALA A 30 7.73 16.16 0.93
CA ALA A 30 7.40 15.88 2.32
C ALA A 30 7.79 17.07 3.21
N PRO A 31 6.99 17.41 4.25
CA PRO A 31 7.38 18.40 5.25
C PRO A 31 8.73 18.06 5.90
N ARG A 32 9.51 19.07 6.31
CA ARG A 32 10.88 18.90 6.84
C ARG A 32 11.00 17.91 8.00
N PHE A 33 9.96 17.75 8.82
CA PHE A 33 9.96 16.85 9.97
C PHE A 33 9.71 15.39 9.60
N VAL A 34 9.37 15.09 8.35
CA VAL A 34 9.11 13.73 7.88
C VAL A 34 10.43 13.09 7.48
N ARG A 35 10.71 11.92 8.06
CA ARG A 35 11.65 10.95 7.50
C ARG A 35 10.85 9.90 6.73
N ARG A 36 11.12 9.74 5.44
CA ARG A 36 10.60 8.62 4.66
C ARG A 36 11.34 7.34 5.02
N TYR A 37 10.58 6.28 5.25
CA TYR A 37 11.09 4.93 5.54
C TYR A 37 10.92 3.98 4.35
N ALA A 38 10.09 4.33 3.37
CA ALA A 38 9.89 3.60 2.13
C ALA A 38 9.47 4.56 1.00
N GLU A 39 9.47 4.04 -0.24
CA GLU A 39 8.99 4.71 -1.45
C GLU A 39 7.89 3.84 -2.08
N LEU A 40 6.82 3.59 -1.33
CA LEU A 40 5.75 2.68 -1.75
C LEU A 40 4.94 3.19 -2.94
N GLY A 41 4.86 4.51 -3.13
CA GLY A 41 4.20 5.09 -4.31
C GLY A 41 4.83 4.62 -5.62
N LEU A 42 6.18 4.58 -5.66
CA LEU A 42 6.92 4.10 -6.83
C LEU A 42 6.65 2.61 -7.10
N LEU A 43 6.75 1.77 -6.06
CA LEU A 43 6.52 0.33 -6.18
C LEU A 43 5.07 0.02 -6.56
N SER A 44 4.12 0.77 -6.01
CA SER A 44 2.70 0.64 -6.34
C SER A 44 2.45 0.98 -7.81
N ARG A 45 3.02 2.09 -8.32
CA ARG A 45 2.92 2.47 -9.73
C ARG A 45 3.48 1.39 -10.64
N GLN A 46 4.67 0.87 -10.34
CA GLN A 46 5.29 -0.21 -11.11
C GLN A 46 4.43 -1.47 -11.17
N GLY A 47 3.88 -1.90 -10.04
CA GLY A 47 2.99 -3.07 -9.98
C GLY A 47 1.72 -2.87 -10.79
N ILE A 48 1.11 -1.69 -10.71
CA ILE A 48 -0.09 -1.34 -11.48
C ILE A 48 0.20 -1.30 -12.98
N GLU A 49 1.33 -0.74 -13.39
CA GLU A 49 1.76 -0.70 -14.79
C GLU A 49 2.01 -2.11 -15.35
N ALA A 50 2.69 -2.97 -14.59
CA ALA A 50 2.93 -4.36 -14.97
C ALA A 50 1.61 -5.13 -15.11
N PHE A 51 0.73 -5.03 -14.12
CA PHE A 51 -0.61 -5.62 -14.18
C PHE A 51 -1.39 -5.15 -15.41
N ALA A 52 -1.40 -3.85 -15.67
CA ALA A 52 -2.10 -3.30 -16.82
C ALA A 52 -1.48 -3.75 -18.16
N ALA A 53 -0.17 -4.00 -18.22
CA ALA A 53 0.48 -4.58 -19.38
C ALA A 53 0.08 -6.05 -19.57
N ASP A 54 0.03 -6.84 -18.49
CA ASP A 54 -0.38 -8.24 -18.53
C ASP A 54 -1.84 -8.41 -18.99
N VAL A 55 -2.74 -7.54 -18.53
CA VAL A 55 -4.14 -7.52 -19.00
C VAL A 55 -4.21 -7.19 -20.49
N ARG A 56 -3.54 -6.11 -20.95
CA ARG A 56 -3.57 -5.70 -22.37
C ARG A 56 -2.97 -6.74 -23.31
N THR A 57 -2.02 -7.53 -22.83
CA THR A 57 -1.35 -8.58 -23.60
C THR A 57 -1.99 -9.96 -23.44
N GLY A 58 -3.04 -10.08 -22.62
CA GLY A 58 -3.71 -11.35 -22.33
C GLY A 58 -2.86 -12.33 -21.51
N ARG A 59 -1.79 -11.88 -20.85
CA ARG A 59 -1.02 -12.69 -19.90
C ARG A 59 -1.74 -12.86 -18.57
N PHE A 60 -2.56 -11.88 -18.20
CA PHE A 60 -3.45 -11.95 -17.05
C PHE A 60 -4.92 -11.82 -17.48
N PRO A 61 -5.84 -12.64 -16.93
CA PRO A 61 -5.55 -13.80 -16.08
C PRO A 61 -5.03 -14.98 -16.92
N ALA A 62 -4.05 -15.71 -16.39
CA ALA A 62 -3.66 -17.01 -16.87
C ALA A 62 -4.63 -18.10 -16.38
N ALA A 63 -4.48 -19.32 -16.91
CA ALA A 63 -5.37 -20.45 -16.59
C ALA A 63 -5.43 -20.77 -15.08
N GLY A 64 -4.32 -20.60 -14.35
CA GLY A 64 -4.27 -20.82 -12.89
C GLY A 64 -4.82 -19.68 -12.04
N GLU A 65 -5.12 -18.54 -12.65
CA GLU A 65 -5.60 -17.32 -11.99
C GLU A 65 -7.12 -17.12 -12.18
N SER A 66 -7.79 -18.12 -12.76
CA SER A 66 -9.23 -18.13 -12.99
C SER A 66 -9.86 -19.31 -12.25
N TYR A 67 -10.99 -19.07 -11.57
CA TYR A 67 -11.85 -20.18 -11.16
C TYR A 67 -12.59 -20.70 -12.39
N GLY A 68 -12.63 -22.03 -12.56
CA GLY A 68 -13.41 -22.68 -13.62
C GLY A 68 -14.91 -22.57 -13.35
N ALA A 69 -15.51 -23.61 -12.78
CA ALA A 69 -16.90 -23.54 -12.33
C ALA A 69 -17.04 -22.64 -11.09
N PRO A 70 -18.18 -21.96 -10.91
CA PRO A 70 -18.43 -21.18 -9.71
C PRO A 70 -18.29 -22.05 -8.46
N LYS A 71 -17.42 -21.64 -7.54
CA LYS A 71 -17.28 -22.29 -6.24
C LYS A 71 -18.51 -22.02 -5.37
N PRO A 72 -18.93 -22.97 -4.52
CA PRO A 72 -19.97 -22.71 -3.52
C PRO A 72 -19.61 -21.47 -2.68
N VAL A 73 -20.61 -20.66 -2.34
CA VAL A 73 -20.46 -19.36 -1.63
C VAL A 73 -19.68 -19.50 -0.31
N GLU A 74 -19.79 -20.65 0.37
CA GLU A 74 -19.03 -21.00 1.58
C GLU A 74 -17.51 -21.02 1.39
N GLU A 75 -17.01 -21.36 0.20
CA GLU A 75 -15.57 -21.35 -0.08
C GLU A 75 -15.04 -19.94 -0.39
N VAL A 76 -15.89 -19.07 -0.94
CA VAL A 76 -15.52 -17.68 -1.23
C VAL A 76 -15.38 -16.87 0.06
N GLY A 77 -16.26 -17.11 1.04
CA GLY A 77 -16.18 -16.46 2.36
C GLY A 77 -14.86 -16.74 3.10
N LYS A 78 -14.30 -17.94 2.96
CA LYS A 78 -13.02 -18.31 3.58
C LYS A 78 -11.81 -17.54 3.03
N LEU A 79 -11.93 -16.97 1.82
CA LEU A 79 -10.82 -16.27 1.18
C LEU A 79 -10.66 -14.82 1.69
N TYR A 80 -11.76 -14.19 2.11
CA TYR A 80 -11.78 -12.79 2.50
C TYR A 80 -12.04 -12.54 3.98
N GLY A 81 -12.35 -13.58 4.77
CA GLY A 81 -12.56 -13.48 6.21
C GLY A 81 -13.91 -12.88 6.56
#